data_AF-A0AAN9GB53-F1
#
_entry.id   AF-A0AAN9GB53-F1
#
_cell.length_a   1.000
_cell.length_b   1.000
_cell.length_c   1.000
_cell.angle_alpha   90.00
_cell.angle_beta   90.00
_cell.angle_gamma   90.00
#
_symmetry.space_group_name_H-M   'P 1'
#
loop_
_entity.id
_entity.type
_entity.pdbx_description
1 polymer ?
#
loop_
_entity_poly.entity_id
_entity_poly.type
_entity_poly.pdbx_seq_one_letter_code
_entity_poly.pdbx_strand_id
1 'polypeptide(L)'
;MNYTNDQRTFCIETYFHTKSYRDVQVQFQRHFSQRDFYLWGFLKDNVYRNNPQTITELERAITTTICGISQQECVRVIDNFARRVQVCLQRRGGHLEHVL
;
A
#
# COMPACT_ATOMS: atom_id res chain seq x y z
N MET A 1 -2.99 20.02 5.39
CA MET A 1 -2.91 18.76 4.62
C MET A 1 -1.72 18.91 3.67
N ASN A 2 -0.53 18.45 4.08
CA ASN A 2 0.67 18.60 3.27
C ASN A 2 0.90 17.31 2.49
N TYR A 3 0.28 17.21 1.32
CA TYR A 3 0.65 16.22 0.32
C TYR A 3 2.11 16.42 -0.09
N THR A 4 2.83 15.34 -0.39
CA THR A 4 4.15 15.45 -1.03
C THR A 4 4.00 16.06 -2.42
N ASN A 5 5.09 16.58 -3.00
CA ASN A 5 5.03 17.14 -4.35
C ASN A 5 4.57 16.08 -5.36
N ASP A 6 5.02 14.84 -5.23
CA ASP A 6 4.59 13.72 -6.08
C ASP A 6 3.09 13.42 -5.94
N GLN A 7 2.56 13.44 -4.72
CA GLN A 7 1.12 13.24 -4.47
C GLN A 7 0.27 14.36 -5.07
N ARG A 8 0.75 15.61 -5.03
CA ARG A 8 0.05 16.75 -5.64
C ARG A 8 0.06 16.64 -7.16
N THR A 9 1.22 16.35 -7.75
CA THR A 9 1.38 16.16 -9.18
C THR A 9 0.47 15.04 -9.67
N PHE A 10 0.47 13.89 -9.00
CA PHE A 10 -0.43 12.76 -9.33
C PHE A 10 -1.90 13.15 -9.30
N CYS A 11 -2.37 13.85 -8.25
CA CYS A 11 -3.77 14.29 -8.16
C CYS A 11 -4.16 15.23 -9.30
N ILE A 12 -3.28 16.17 -9.65
CA ILE A 12 -3.50 17.17 -10.70
C ILE A 12 -3.54 16.48 -12.07
N GLU A 13 -2.55 15.66 -12.39
CA GLU A 13 -2.47 14.91 -13.65
C GLU A 13 -3.69 13.98 -13.81
N THR A 14 -4.01 13.22 -12.77
CA THR A 14 -5.17 12.32 -12.78
C THR A 14 -6.47 13.10 -13.00
N TYR A 15 -6.63 14.27 -12.39
CA TYR A 15 -7.80 15.11 -12.64
C TYR A 15 -7.82 15.66 -14.06
N PHE A 16 -6.68 16.06 -14.63
CA PHE A 16 -6.62 16.53 -16.00
C PHE A 16 -7.03 15.47 -17.01
N HIS A 17 -6.71 14.20 -16.75
CA HIS A 17 -7.10 13.08 -17.59
C HIS A 17 -8.55 12.62 -17.38
N THR A 18 -9.01 12.53 -16.13
CA THR A 18 -10.32 11.95 -15.81
C THR A 18 -11.45 12.97 -15.71
N LYS A 19 -11.11 14.24 -15.45
CA LYS A 19 -12.05 15.33 -15.11
C LYS A 19 -13.02 14.97 -13.97
N SER A 20 -12.61 14.06 -13.08
CA SER A 20 -13.48 13.48 -12.05
C SER A 20 -12.75 13.40 -10.71
N TYR A 21 -13.24 14.16 -9.73
CA TYR A 21 -12.70 14.11 -8.36
C TYR A 21 -12.86 12.74 -7.72
N ARG A 22 -13.93 12.01 -8.05
CA ARG A 22 -14.15 10.65 -7.55
C ARG A 22 -13.09 9.70 -8.09
N ASP A 23 -12.76 9.80 -9.36
CA ASP A 23 -11.73 8.95 -9.97
C ASP A 23 -10.34 9.30 -9.47
N VAL A 24 -10.04 10.59 -9.25
CA VAL A 24 -8.80 11.01 -8.57
C VAL A 24 -8.69 10.37 -7.20
N GLN A 25 -9.77 10.36 -6.41
CA GLN A 25 -9.77 9.76 -5.08
C GLN A 25 -9.55 8.24 -5.13
N VAL A 26 -10.22 7.53 -6.04
CA VAL A 26 -10.05 6.07 -6.22
C VAL A 26 -8.64 5.75 -6.70
N GLN A 27 -8.13 6.49 -7.69
CA GLN A 27 -6.79 6.27 -8.25
C GLN A 27 -5.70 6.64 -7.25
N PHE A 28 -5.86 7.70 -6.48
CA PHE A 28 -4.94 8.05 -5.39
C PHE A 28 -4.93 6.97 -4.32
N GLN A 29 -6.12 6.48 -3.93
CA GLN A 29 -6.24 5.37 -2.99
C GLN A 29 -5.64 4.06 -3.51
N ARG A 30 -5.65 3.81 -4.82
CA ARG A 30 -5.00 2.64 -5.43
C ARG A 30 -3.49 2.83 -5.52
N HIS A 31 -3.04 3.99 -5.98
CA HIS A 31 -1.64 4.25 -6.26
C HIS A 31 -0.81 4.46 -4.98
N PHE A 32 -1.41 5.02 -3.93
CA PHE A 32 -0.78 5.26 -2.63
C PHE A 32 -1.40 4.43 -1.51
N SER A 33 -2.04 3.31 -1.86
CA SER A 33 -2.67 2.40 -0.89
C SER A 33 -1.59 1.75 -0.02
N GLN A 34 -1.76 1.78 1.31
CA GLN A 34 -0.82 1.04 2.17
C GLN A 34 -0.99 -0.47 2.05
N ARG A 35 -2.06 -0.97 1.39
CA ARG A 35 -2.19 -2.39 1.07
C ARG A 35 -1.09 -2.83 0.11
N ASP A 36 -0.78 -2.03 -0.89
CA ASP A 36 0.28 -2.35 -1.85
C ASP A 36 1.67 -2.27 -1.19
N PHE A 37 1.89 -1.27 -0.33
CA PHE A 37 3.12 -1.16 0.47
C PHE A 37 3.28 -2.32 1.47
N TYR A 38 2.20 -2.70 2.16
CA TYR A 38 2.21 -3.82 3.09
C TYR A 38 2.43 -5.14 2.36
N LEU A 39 1.63 -5.43 1.33
CA LEU A 39 1.70 -6.70 0.62
C LEU A 39 3.07 -6.87 -0.04
N TRP A 40 3.62 -5.81 -0.64
CA TRP A 40 4.96 -5.88 -1.22
C TRP A 40 6.05 -6.15 -0.17
N GLY A 41 6.03 -5.44 0.97
CA GLY A 41 6.97 -5.68 2.07
C GLY A 41 6.83 -7.10 2.65
N PHE A 42 5.59 -7.51 2.91
CA PHE A 42 5.26 -8.85 3.39
C PHE A 42 5.71 -9.95 2.44
N LEU A 43 5.43 -9.82 1.14
CA LEU A 43 5.88 -10.78 0.14
C LEU A 43 7.40 -10.82 0.08
N LYS A 44 8.08 -9.68 0.08
CA LYS A 44 9.53 -9.64 0.09
C LYS A 44 10.11 -10.39 1.29
N ASP A 45 9.59 -10.17 2.49
CA ASP A 45 10.11 -10.77 3.72
C ASP A 45 9.81 -12.28 3.82
N ASN A 46 8.72 -12.75 3.21
CA ASN A 46 8.28 -14.15 3.33
C ASN A 46 8.70 -15.02 2.14
N VAL A 47 8.63 -14.49 0.92
CA VAL A 47 8.99 -15.22 -0.32
C VAL A 47 10.50 -15.41 -0.40
N TYR A 48 11.29 -14.39 -0.08
CA TYR A 48 12.75 -14.48 -0.16
C TYR A 48 13.40 -15.17 1.04
N ARG A 49 12.64 -15.50 2.10
CA ARG A 49 13.17 -16.19 3.28
C ARG A 49 13.82 -17.54 2.93
N ASN A 50 13.25 -18.23 1.94
CA ASN A 50 13.73 -19.53 1.47
C ASN A 50 14.73 -19.42 0.30
N ASN A 51 15.11 -18.20 -0.08
CA ASN A 51 16.08 -17.91 -1.15
C ASN A 51 15.83 -18.73 -2.44
N PRO A 52 14.65 -18.61 -3.08
CA PRO A 52 14.33 -19.34 -4.31
C PRO A 52 15.38 -19.05 -5.39
N GLN A 53 15.88 -20.08 -6.06
CA GLN A 53 16.94 -19.99 -7.07
C GLN A 53 16.41 -20.03 -8.51
N THR A 54 15.14 -20.38 -8.68
CA THR A 54 14.49 -20.46 -9.99
C THR A 54 13.20 -19.66 -10.05
N ILE A 55 12.80 -19.27 -11.26
CA ILE A 55 11.53 -18.57 -11.49
C ILE A 55 10.35 -19.43 -11.00
N THR A 56 10.37 -20.73 -11.26
CA THR A 56 9.33 -21.68 -10.82
C THR A 56 9.20 -21.74 -9.30
N GLU A 57 10.32 -21.75 -8.57
CA GLU A 57 10.31 -21.70 -7.11
C GLU A 57 9.78 -20.37 -6.58
N LEU A 58 10.16 -19.27 -7.23
CA LEU A 58 9.69 -17.93 -6.89
C LEU A 58 8.17 -17.81 -7.09
N GLU A 59 7.66 -18.24 -8.24
CA GLU A 59 6.22 -18.24 -8.54
C GLU A 59 5.42 -19.10 -7.53
N ARG A 60 5.94 -20.30 -7.21
CA ARG A 60 5.32 -21.17 -6.21
C ARG A 60 5.34 -20.54 -4.83
N ALA A 61 6.45 -19.91 -4.43
CA ALA A 61 6.58 -19.25 -3.14
C ALA A 61 5.65 -18.04 -3.02
N ILE A 62 5.53 -17.21 -4.07
CA ILE A 62 4.56 -16.10 -4.13
C ILE A 62 3.15 -16.64 -3.98
N THR A 63 2.77 -17.64 -4.78
CA THR A 63 1.41 -18.21 -4.77
C THR A 63 1.07 -18.79 -3.39
N THR A 64 1.98 -19.59 -2.82
CA THR A 64 1.80 -20.19 -1.50
C THR A 64 1.67 -19.13 -0.41
N THR A 65 2.51 -18.10 -0.45
CA THR A 65 2.50 -17.01 0.53
C THR A 65 1.20 -16.22 0.45
N ILE A 66 0.71 -15.89 -0.75
CA ILE A 66 -0.56 -15.18 -0.95
C ILE A 66 -1.74 -16.04 -0.48
N CYS A 67 -1.79 -17.32 -0.86
CA CYS A 67 -2.85 -18.23 -0.43
C CYS A 67 -2.85 -18.48 1.09
N GLY A 68 -1.70 -18.30 1.76
CA GLY A 68 -1.57 -18.40 3.21
C GLY A 68 -1.99 -17.15 3.98
N ILE A 69 -2.32 -16.03 3.32
CA ILE A 69 -2.76 -14.81 4.00
C ILE A 69 -4.15 -15.06 4.60
N SER A 70 -4.23 -15.03 5.93
CA SER A 70 -5.50 -15.20 6.63
C SER A 70 -6.39 -13.97 6.50
N GLN A 71 -7.71 -14.17 6.65
CA GLN A 71 -8.66 -13.06 6.70
C GLN A 71 -8.34 -12.09 7.85
N GLN A 72 -7.83 -12.59 8.97
CA GLN A 72 -7.45 -11.77 10.13
C GLN A 72 -6.27 -10.84 9.80
N GLU A 73 -5.28 -11.31 9.02
CA GLU A 73 -4.20 -10.45 8.54
C GLU A 73 -4.73 -9.35 7.62
N CYS A 74 -5.66 -9.66 6.72
CA CYS A 74 -6.29 -8.63 5.87
C CYS A 74 -7.00 -7.55 6.71
N VAL A 75 -7.73 -7.94 7.76
CA VAL A 75 -8.39 -6.99 8.68
C VAL A 75 -7.35 -6.11 9.39
N ARG A 76 -6.28 -6.72 9.93
CA ARG A 76 -5.19 -5.97 10.58
C ARG A 76 -4.55 -4.92 9.68
N VAL A 77 -4.34 -5.23 8.40
CA VAL A 77 -3.77 -4.28 7.43
C VAL A 77 -4.70 -3.09 7.20
N ILE A 78 -6.01 -3.35 7.10
CA ILE A 78 -7.03 -2.31 6.95
C ILE A 78 -7.10 -1.43 8.20
N ASP A 79 -7.05 -2.04 9.40
CA ASP A 79 -7.07 -1.30 10.66
C ASP A 79 -5.80 -0.47 10.85
N ASN A 80 -4.63 -1.02 10.51
CA ASN A 80 -3.37 -0.28 10.54
C ASN A 80 -3.41 0.91 9.57
N PHE A 81 -3.99 0.72 8.37
CA PHE A 81 -4.22 1.79 7.41
C PHE A 81 -5.10 2.90 8.00
N ALA A 82 -6.25 2.54 8.54
CA ALA A 82 -7.19 3.50 9.15
C ALA A 82 -6.53 4.29 10.28
N ARG A 83 -5.77 3.61 11.15
CA ARG A 83 -5.01 4.25 12.23
C ARG A 83 -3.96 5.21 11.69
N ARG A 84 -3.19 4.83 10.66
CA ARG A 84 -2.17 5.70 10.06
C ARG A 84 -2.80 6.92 9.40
N VAL A 85 -3.95 6.79 8.75
CA VAL A 85 -4.73 7.93 8.24
C VAL A 85 -5.13 8.87 9.38
N GLN A 86 -5.62 8.32 10.50
CA GLN A 86 -6.00 9.10 11.68
C GLN A 86 -4.81 9.86 12.28
N VAL A 87 -3.65 9.21 12.42
CA VAL A 87 -2.41 9.87 12.89
C VAL A 87 -1.95 10.96 11.93
N CYS A 88 -2.03 10.72 10.62
CA CYS A 88 -1.74 11.73 9.59
C CYS A 88 -2.61 13.00 9.76
N LEU A 89 -3.91 12.80 10.00
CA LEU A 89 -4.86 13.91 10.22
C LEU A 89 -4.52 14.70 11.49
N GLN A 90 -4.23 14.00 12.60
CA GLN A 90 -3.82 14.63 13.86
C GLN A 90 -2.53 15.45 13.70
N ARG A 91 -1.57 14.96 12.91
CA ARG A 91 -0.29 15.64 12.62
C ARG A 91 -0.38 16.67 11.49
N ARG A 92 -1.58 17.01 11.01
CA ARG A 92 -1.83 17.96 9.89
C ARG A 92 -1.11 17.59 8.58
N GLY A 93 -0.73 16.32 8.39
CA GLY A 93 0.06 15.83 7.26
C GLY A 93 1.57 15.89 7.45
N GLY A 94 2.06 15.92 8.70
CA GLY A 94 3.47 15.69 9.00
C GLY A 94 3.94 14.26 8.71
N HIS A 95 5.25 14.04 8.68
CA HIS A 95 5.85 12.73 8.38
C HIS A 95 5.40 11.66 9.40
N LEU A 96 4.97 10.51 8.89
CA LEU A 96 4.67 9.34 9.69
C LEU A 96 5.93 8.46 9.77
N GLU A 97 6.71 8.61 10.84
CA GLU A 97 7.72 7.61 11.16
C GLU A 97 7.05 6.30 11.58
N HIS A 98 7.69 5.19 11.20
CA HIS A 98 7.29 3.79 11.38
C HIS A 98 6.22 3.58 12.45
N VAL A 99 4.95 3.58 12.00
CA VAL A 99 3.87 3.10 12.82
C VAL A 99 3.67 1.63 12.45
N LEU A 100 4.43 0.77 13.12
CA LEU A 100 4.19 -0.68 13.14
C LEU A 100 2.83 -0.95 13.79
#